data_AF-A0A2E8GY32-F1
#
_entry.id   AF-A0A2E8GY32-F1
#
_cell.length_a   1.000
_cell.length_b   1.000
_cell.length_c   1.000
_cell.angle_alpha   90.00
_cell.angle_beta   90.00
_cell.angle_gamma   90.00
#
_symmetry.space_group_name_H-M   'P 1'
#
loop_
_entity.id
_entity.type
_entity.pdbx_description
1 polymer ?
#
loop_
_entity_poly.entity_id
_entity_poly.type
_entity_poly.pdbx_seq_one_letter_code
_entity_poly.pdbx_strand_id
1 'polypeptide(L)'
;MRRFAAFAELDRRSLGCLRIGTATVLAWDMLRAQSVAADWWAMQAYHEPKLPTWLIFGSEAMTLRLAASAVLIVAVLLALGWRTRQVTLIAWVSAGAFQFAASGTADYHNAVLCVLLFWCLALPTGAVLSLDARAGRRPQLPGWLTVAAGAGLLLSLAWIYLCTAVVKSGPAWWQEGSAVWLALLDRGTPTAPGRWLALAAPAGIWPTITHAALLFEYVAPVLILWPRCRVYAALGLALFHLGMWPVLALGSFPLLMMVAASTLIPGSTWDRLGWRQQNETARVSTPRRVVAERVVAGLMALGLLITAEGERVVAWEGDTVWPYAGAGHVARLRYLLGMEIIWGMYAPEPFHAAGWWVAVGWHADGTVVDPITGEPPTLRPPAPSGPGSRLRWLAFSDAPYLDDDWGIQHIYRNFLLERRNGRGADQLHRLALVWVHEPLTPFESPVLRQPALVLTWPQGQVSAAAVEEVLETSLHVPVFDDESGPLTGVRALSLSPSEQWLP
;
A
#
# COMPACT_ATOMS: atom_id res chain seq x y z
N MET A 1 -8.08 -34.98 -14.11
CA MET A 1 -7.13 -34.10 -14.83
C MET A 1 -7.80 -33.13 -15.83
N ARG A 2 -8.59 -33.57 -16.83
CA ARG A 2 -9.19 -32.65 -17.83
C ARG A 2 -10.11 -31.56 -17.23
N ARG A 3 -10.96 -31.89 -16.25
CA ARG A 3 -11.83 -30.91 -15.56
C ARG A 3 -11.05 -29.88 -14.73
N PHE A 4 -9.94 -30.30 -14.10
CA PHE A 4 -9.06 -29.40 -13.34
C PHE A 4 -8.28 -28.45 -14.25
N ALA A 5 -7.78 -28.95 -15.38
CA ALA A 5 -7.14 -28.11 -16.39
C ALA A 5 -8.12 -27.05 -16.93
N ALA A 6 -9.37 -27.42 -17.24
CA ALA A 6 -10.39 -26.48 -17.68
C ALA A 6 -10.78 -25.45 -16.61
N PHE A 7 -10.67 -25.79 -15.32
CA PHE A 7 -10.82 -24.83 -14.24
C PHE A 7 -9.68 -23.81 -14.24
N ALA A 8 -8.43 -24.25 -14.33
CA ALA A 8 -7.27 -23.38 -14.19
C ALA A 8 -6.89 -22.62 -15.47
N GLU A 9 -7.52 -22.94 -16.59
CA GLU A 9 -7.20 -22.35 -17.88
C GLU A 9 -7.64 -20.88 -17.93
N LEU A 10 -6.69 -20.01 -18.27
CA LEU A 10 -6.88 -18.57 -18.45
C LEU A 10 -6.65 -18.24 -19.93
N ASP A 11 -7.51 -17.37 -20.49
CA ASP A 11 -7.39 -16.97 -21.88
C ASP A 11 -6.09 -16.18 -22.12
N ARG A 12 -5.41 -16.48 -23.23
CA ARG A 12 -4.12 -15.83 -23.54
C ARG A 12 -4.25 -14.32 -23.73
N ARG A 13 -5.37 -13.81 -24.26
CA ARG A 13 -5.65 -12.37 -24.41
C ARG A 13 -5.71 -11.70 -23.05
N SER A 14 -6.44 -12.31 -22.12
CA SER A 14 -6.51 -11.88 -20.72
C SER A 14 -5.14 -11.89 -20.03
N LEU A 15 -4.29 -12.90 -20.30
CA LEU A 15 -2.91 -12.92 -19.81
C LEU A 15 -2.01 -11.84 -20.45
N GLY A 16 -2.28 -11.44 -21.70
CA GLY A 16 -1.65 -10.31 -22.35
C GLY A 16 -2.04 -8.98 -21.68
N CYS A 17 -3.33 -8.81 -21.37
CA CYS A 17 -3.84 -7.67 -20.60
C CYS A 17 -3.23 -7.62 -19.20
N LEU A 18 -3.13 -8.76 -18.50
CA LEU A 18 -2.46 -8.87 -17.21
C LEU A 18 -1.02 -8.34 -17.28
N ARG A 19 -0.22 -8.80 -18.25
CA ARG A 19 1.17 -8.36 -18.41
C ARG A 19 1.29 -6.87 -18.69
N ILE A 20 0.47 -6.34 -19.59
CA ILE A 20 0.52 -4.92 -19.92
C ILE A 20 0.08 -4.10 -18.70
N GLY A 21 -1.01 -4.50 -18.05
CA GLY A 21 -1.54 -3.81 -16.87
C GLY A 21 -0.58 -3.80 -15.69
N THR A 22 0.03 -4.94 -15.34
CA THR A 22 1.01 -5.00 -14.23
C THR A 22 2.26 -4.19 -14.56
N ALA A 23 2.72 -4.22 -15.80
CA ALA A 23 3.81 -3.39 -16.26
C ALA A 23 3.48 -1.89 -16.21
N THR A 24 2.26 -1.50 -16.58
CA THR A 24 1.80 -0.10 -16.49
C THR A 24 1.74 0.38 -15.04
N VAL A 25 1.23 -0.44 -14.12
CA VAL A 25 1.22 -0.08 -12.69
C VAL A 25 2.64 0.00 -12.13
N LEU A 26 3.52 -0.96 -12.44
CA LEU A 26 4.93 -0.89 -12.02
C LEU A 26 5.59 0.39 -12.54
N ALA A 27 5.35 0.77 -13.79
CA ALA A 27 5.85 2.02 -14.35
C ALA A 27 5.29 3.25 -13.60
N TRP A 28 4.01 3.25 -13.27
CA TRP A 28 3.37 4.30 -12.47
C TRP A 28 4.03 4.45 -11.10
N ASP A 29 4.24 3.33 -10.39
CA ASP A 29 4.87 3.34 -9.07
C ASP A 29 6.32 3.84 -9.14
N MET A 30 7.06 3.48 -10.19
CA MET A 30 8.42 4.00 -10.41
C MET A 30 8.44 5.50 -10.74
N LEU A 31 7.51 6.00 -11.56
CA LEU A 31 7.38 7.44 -11.82
C LEU A 31 7.03 8.21 -10.54
N ARG A 32 6.20 7.62 -9.69
CA ARG A 32 5.92 8.19 -8.37
C ARG A 32 7.17 8.19 -7.49
N ALA A 33 7.91 7.09 -7.41
CA ALA A 33 9.16 7.00 -6.67
C ALA A 33 10.17 8.08 -7.11
N GLN A 34 10.25 8.39 -8.41
CA GLN A 34 11.06 9.51 -8.93
C GLN A 34 10.65 10.86 -8.36
N SER A 35 9.33 11.10 -8.20
CA SER A 35 8.81 12.38 -7.72
C SER A 35 9.06 12.61 -6.23
N VAL A 36 9.16 11.53 -5.44
CA VAL A 36 9.35 11.59 -3.98
C VAL A 36 10.76 11.21 -3.53
N ALA A 37 11.69 10.96 -4.46
CA ALA A 37 13.03 10.43 -4.15
C ALA A 37 13.84 11.27 -3.15
N ALA A 38 13.62 12.58 -3.09
CA ALA A 38 14.28 13.46 -2.13
C ALA A 38 13.86 13.19 -0.68
N ASP A 39 12.64 12.71 -0.47
CA ASP A 39 12.07 12.44 0.85
C ASP A 39 11.90 10.94 1.10
N TRP A 40 12.22 10.08 0.11
CA TRP A 40 11.96 8.63 0.14
C TRP A 40 12.43 7.94 1.43
N TRP A 41 13.68 8.17 1.85
CA TRP A 41 14.25 7.55 3.04
C TRP A 41 13.54 7.99 4.32
N ALA A 42 13.16 9.27 4.39
CA ALA A 42 12.38 9.79 5.50
C ALA A 42 10.96 9.20 5.52
N MET A 43 10.36 8.91 4.36
CA MET A 43 9.06 8.22 4.29
C MET A 43 9.08 6.90 5.05
N GLN A 44 10.21 6.20 4.99
CA GLN A 44 10.39 4.89 5.57
C GLN A 44 10.74 4.93 7.07
N ALA A 45 10.78 6.12 7.67
CA ALA A 45 11.14 6.30 9.07
C ALA A 45 12.52 5.70 9.44
N TYR A 46 13.43 5.62 8.46
CA TYR A 46 14.78 5.11 8.67
C TYR A 46 15.71 6.22 9.19
N HIS A 47 16.39 5.96 10.30
CA HIS A 47 17.37 6.90 10.91
C HIS A 47 18.68 6.96 10.13
N GLU A 48 19.01 5.89 9.41
CA GLU A 48 20.21 5.80 8.58
C GLU A 48 19.88 5.08 7.25
N PRO A 49 20.58 5.43 6.15
CA PRO A 49 20.45 4.69 4.91
C PRO A 49 20.81 3.21 5.12
N LYS A 50 19.84 2.32 4.89
CA LYS A 50 20.06 0.86 4.93
C LYS A 50 20.91 0.34 3.78
N LEU A 51 21.27 1.21 2.82
CA LEU A 51 22.17 0.87 1.73
C LEU A 51 23.62 1.06 2.18
N PRO A 52 24.51 0.09 1.92
CA PRO A 52 25.94 0.30 2.01
C PRO A 52 26.37 1.58 1.28
N THR A 53 27.20 2.41 1.90
CA THR A 53 27.58 3.74 1.38
C THR A 53 28.20 3.70 -0.03
N TRP A 54 28.84 2.60 -0.41
CA TRP A 54 29.40 2.39 -1.76
C TRP A 54 28.33 2.16 -2.85
N LEU A 55 27.07 1.92 -2.49
CA LEU A 55 25.93 1.89 -3.41
C LEU A 55 25.26 3.27 -3.57
N ILE A 56 25.69 4.28 -2.81
CA ILE A 56 25.15 5.64 -2.89
C ILE A 56 25.86 6.40 -4.00
N PHE A 57 25.16 6.62 -5.11
CA PHE A 57 25.66 7.38 -6.26
C PHE A 57 25.38 8.87 -6.08
N GLY A 58 26.34 9.59 -5.47
CA GLY A 58 26.27 11.03 -5.24
C GLY A 58 25.33 11.41 -4.08
N SER A 59 24.05 11.07 -4.17
CA SER A 59 23.10 11.20 -3.08
C SER A 59 22.12 10.02 -3.03
N GLU A 60 21.52 9.82 -1.86
CA GLU A 60 20.41 8.89 -1.66
C GLU A 60 19.28 9.07 -2.69
N ALA A 61 18.88 10.32 -2.91
CA ALA A 61 17.82 10.66 -3.86
C ALA A 61 18.24 10.30 -5.29
N MET A 62 19.47 10.62 -5.70
CA MET A 62 19.98 10.26 -7.01
C MET A 62 20.03 8.73 -7.19
N THR A 63 20.48 8.01 -6.17
CA THR A 63 20.53 6.54 -6.16
C THR A 63 19.15 5.94 -6.40
N LEU A 64 18.13 6.42 -5.68
CA LEU A 64 16.76 5.96 -5.89
C LEU A 64 16.23 6.31 -7.28
N ARG A 65 16.50 7.53 -7.77
CA ARG A 65 16.09 7.94 -9.13
C ARG A 65 16.70 7.04 -10.19
N LEU A 66 17.96 6.65 -10.06
CA LEU A 66 18.62 5.72 -10.98
C LEU A 66 18.00 4.32 -10.90
N ALA A 67 17.76 3.81 -9.69
CA ALA A 67 17.11 2.51 -9.50
C ALA A 67 15.68 2.50 -10.08
N ALA A 68 14.88 3.51 -9.80
CA ALA A 68 13.53 3.68 -10.33
C ALA A 68 13.53 3.79 -11.86
N SER A 69 14.51 4.49 -12.46
CA SER A 69 14.69 4.54 -13.93
C SER A 69 14.99 3.16 -14.51
N ALA A 70 15.86 2.38 -13.87
CA ALA A 70 16.17 1.03 -14.33
C ALA A 70 14.94 0.11 -14.27
N VAL A 71 14.16 0.17 -13.19
CA VAL A 71 12.91 -0.61 -13.06
C VAL A 71 11.83 -0.11 -14.02
N LEU A 72 11.77 1.18 -14.32
CA LEU A 72 10.88 1.73 -15.35
C LEU A 72 11.20 1.14 -16.73
N ILE A 73 12.48 0.99 -17.08
CA ILE A 73 12.89 0.32 -18.32
C ILE A 73 12.43 -1.14 -18.31
N VAL A 74 12.60 -1.85 -17.19
CA VAL A 74 12.11 -3.23 -17.03
C VAL A 74 10.59 -3.31 -17.24
N ALA A 75 9.83 -2.37 -16.67
CA ALA A 75 8.38 -2.28 -16.86
C ALA A 75 8.01 -2.06 -18.34
N VAL A 76 8.70 -1.15 -19.04
CA VAL A 76 8.49 -0.93 -20.49
C VAL A 76 8.78 -2.20 -21.28
N LEU A 77 9.91 -2.88 -21.02
CA LEU A 77 10.25 -4.14 -21.68
C LEU A 77 9.21 -5.24 -21.38
N LEU A 78 8.66 -5.26 -20.16
CA LEU A 78 7.60 -6.18 -19.76
C LEU A 78 6.30 -5.88 -20.51
N ALA A 79 5.91 -4.62 -20.63
CA ALA A 79 4.73 -4.16 -21.38
C ALA A 79 4.84 -4.42 -22.90
N LEU A 80 6.06 -4.40 -23.45
CA LEU A 80 6.32 -4.80 -24.84
C LEU A 80 6.38 -6.33 -25.01
N GLY A 81 6.60 -7.07 -23.92
CA GLY A 81 6.70 -8.54 -23.95
C GLY A 81 7.94 -8.99 -24.70
N TRP A 82 9.05 -8.29 -24.45
CA TRP A 82 10.37 -8.65 -24.95
C TRP A 82 11.05 -9.58 -23.96
N ARG A 83 11.49 -10.77 -24.41
CA ARG A 83 12.07 -11.80 -23.52
C ARG A 83 11.23 -11.99 -22.26
N THR A 84 9.92 -12.12 -22.45
CA THR A 84 8.86 -11.89 -21.47
C THR A 84 9.14 -12.57 -20.13
N ARG A 85 9.57 -13.84 -20.14
CA ARG A 85 9.83 -14.59 -18.91
C ARG A 85 11.03 -14.05 -18.10
N GLN A 86 12.11 -13.68 -18.78
CA GLN A 86 13.30 -13.12 -18.12
C GLN A 86 12.98 -11.75 -17.54
N VAL A 87 12.28 -10.91 -18.32
CA VAL A 87 11.87 -9.59 -17.86
C VAL A 87 10.83 -9.68 -16.74
N THR A 88 9.93 -10.67 -16.75
CA THR A 88 9.00 -10.93 -15.64
C THR A 88 9.76 -11.29 -14.36
N LEU A 89 10.80 -12.13 -14.45
CA LEU A 89 11.65 -12.46 -13.30
C LEU A 89 12.36 -11.24 -12.73
N ILE A 90 12.95 -10.41 -13.60
CA ILE A 90 13.60 -9.17 -13.18
C ILE A 90 12.56 -8.22 -12.55
N ALA A 91 11.40 -8.05 -13.18
CA ALA A 91 10.31 -7.22 -12.66
C ALA A 91 9.83 -7.70 -11.28
N TRP A 92 9.68 -9.02 -11.08
CA TRP A 92 9.27 -9.60 -9.81
C TRP A 92 10.30 -9.33 -8.70
N VAL A 93 11.58 -9.56 -8.98
CA VAL A 93 12.66 -9.27 -8.03
C VAL A 93 12.74 -7.77 -7.74
N SER A 94 12.59 -6.91 -8.75
CA SER A 94 12.58 -5.46 -8.58
C SER A 94 11.39 -4.96 -7.76
N ALA A 95 10.19 -5.51 -8.00
CA ALA A 95 9.00 -5.18 -7.22
C ALA A 95 9.15 -5.60 -5.75
N GLY A 96 9.66 -6.81 -5.51
CA GLY A 96 9.95 -7.31 -4.17
C GLY A 96 11.03 -6.51 -3.44
N ALA A 97 12.11 -6.14 -4.14
CA ALA A 97 13.14 -5.26 -3.60
C ALA A 97 12.61 -3.86 -3.28
N PHE A 98 11.73 -3.32 -4.12
CA PHE A 98 11.08 -2.04 -3.87
C PHE A 98 10.17 -2.11 -2.64
N GLN A 99 9.34 -3.15 -2.51
CA GLN A 99 8.51 -3.38 -1.32
C GLN A 99 9.36 -3.49 -0.06
N PHE A 100 10.44 -4.29 -0.10
CA PHE A 100 11.36 -4.43 1.02
C PHE A 100 12.01 -3.10 1.42
N ALA A 101 12.43 -2.29 0.44
CA ALA A 101 12.98 -0.96 0.69
C ALA A 101 11.92 0.01 1.22
N ALA A 102 10.66 -0.17 0.81
CA ALA A 102 9.51 0.64 1.20
C ALA A 102 8.86 0.17 2.51
N SER A 103 9.53 -0.58 3.38
CA SER A 103 8.81 -1.31 4.43
C SER A 103 8.03 -0.47 5.44
N GLY A 104 8.38 0.82 5.60
CA GLY A 104 7.64 1.75 6.47
C GLY A 104 6.40 2.36 5.82
N THR A 105 6.22 2.20 4.50
CA THR A 105 5.07 2.76 3.75
C THR A 105 4.49 1.81 2.71
N ALA A 106 5.00 0.58 2.66
CA ALA A 106 4.51 -0.47 1.79
C ALA A 106 3.09 -0.84 2.21
N ASP A 107 2.23 -1.01 1.21
CA ASP A 107 0.82 -1.29 1.41
C ASP A 107 0.41 -2.45 0.50
N TYR A 108 -0.82 -2.93 0.61
CA TYR A 108 -1.38 -4.08 -0.10
C TYR A 108 -1.19 -4.01 -1.63
N HIS A 109 -1.07 -2.82 -2.23
CA HIS A 109 -0.75 -2.69 -3.66
C HIS A 109 0.60 -3.33 -4.04
N ASN A 110 1.65 -3.16 -3.24
CA ASN A 110 2.97 -3.73 -3.52
C ASN A 110 2.91 -5.26 -3.47
N ALA A 111 2.22 -5.80 -2.47
CA ALA A 111 2.02 -7.23 -2.29
C ALA A 111 1.26 -7.84 -3.49
N VAL A 112 0.16 -7.22 -3.93
CA VAL A 112 -0.60 -7.72 -5.10
C VAL A 112 0.28 -7.73 -6.34
N LEU A 113 1.08 -6.70 -6.59
CA LEU A 113 1.98 -6.65 -7.73
C LEU A 113 2.98 -7.84 -7.71
N CYS A 114 3.57 -8.12 -6.55
CA CYS A 114 4.45 -9.26 -6.34
C CYS A 114 3.75 -10.61 -6.60
N VAL A 115 2.54 -10.80 -6.07
CA VAL A 115 1.72 -12.01 -6.28
C VAL A 115 1.39 -12.21 -7.76
N LEU A 116 0.98 -11.15 -8.48
CA LEU A 116 0.66 -11.24 -9.90
C LEU A 116 1.91 -11.60 -10.73
N LEU A 117 3.03 -10.92 -10.48
CA LEU A 117 4.29 -11.17 -11.20
C LEU A 117 4.85 -12.57 -10.90
N PHE A 118 4.71 -13.07 -9.67
CA PHE A 118 5.09 -14.43 -9.27
C PHE A 118 4.40 -15.48 -10.14
N TRP A 119 3.05 -15.42 -10.24
CA TRP A 119 2.32 -16.36 -11.08
C TRP A 119 2.62 -16.16 -12.58
N CYS A 120 2.91 -14.94 -13.01
CA CYS A 120 3.34 -14.65 -14.38
C CYS A 120 4.64 -15.36 -14.81
N LEU A 121 5.50 -15.79 -13.88
CA LEU A 121 6.72 -16.54 -14.20
C LEU A 121 6.41 -17.86 -14.94
N ALA A 122 5.29 -18.49 -14.58
CA ALA A 122 4.83 -19.76 -15.13
C ALA A 122 3.64 -19.67 -16.10
N LEU A 123 3.03 -18.50 -16.23
CA LEU A 123 1.96 -18.25 -17.19
C LEU A 123 2.51 -17.81 -18.56
N PRO A 124 1.83 -18.14 -19.67
CA PRO A 124 2.23 -17.77 -21.02
C PRO A 124 1.83 -16.32 -21.36
N THR A 125 2.20 -15.35 -20.52
CA THR A 125 1.82 -13.93 -20.66
C THR A 125 2.40 -13.24 -21.90
N GLY A 126 3.46 -13.83 -22.47
CA GLY A 126 4.07 -13.41 -23.73
C GLY A 126 3.46 -14.07 -24.97
N ALA A 127 2.37 -14.85 -24.87
CA ALA A 127 1.80 -15.56 -26.00
C ALA A 127 1.05 -14.67 -27.02
N VAL A 128 0.59 -13.49 -26.58
CA VAL A 128 -0.13 -12.51 -27.40
C VAL A 128 0.27 -11.08 -27.03
N LEU A 129 0.00 -10.13 -27.93
CA LEU A 129 0.31 -8.69 -27.76
C LEU A 129 1.76 -8.41 -27.36
N SER A 130 2.70 -9.27 -27.77
CA SER A 130 4.10 -9.22 -27.35
C SER A 130 5.05 -9.24 -28.55
N LEU A 131 6.21 -8.62 -28.39
CA LEU A 131 7.31 -8.72 -29.35
C LEU A 131 7.81 -10.16 -29.49
N ASP A 132 7.75 -10.94 -28.41
CA ASP A 132 8.07 -12.37 -28.46
C ASP A 132 7.12 -13.16 -29.35
N ALA A 133 5.80 -12.95 -29.23
CA ALA A 133 4.81 -13.61 -30.09
C ALA A 133 4.99 -13.22 -31.56
N ARG A 134 5.22 -11.92 -31.83
CA ARG A 134 5.50 -11.40 -33.18
C ARG A 134 6.79 -11.98 -33.78
N ALA A 135 7.81 -12.21 -32.95
CA ALA A 135 9.07 -12.83 -33.36
C ALA A 135 9.01 -14.38 -33.42
N GLY A 136 7.83 -14.99 -33.20
CA GLY A 136 7.68 -16.45 -33.12
C GLY A 136 8.33 -17.10 -31.89
N ARG A 137 8.80 -16.30 -30.92
CA ARG A 137 9.39 -16.77 -29.66
C ARG A 137 8.26 -17.06 -28.68
N ARG A 138 7.83 -18.31 -28.58
CA ARG A 138 6.79 -18.73 -27.62
C ARG A 138 7.37 -19.73 -26.63
N PRO A 139 7.94 -19.29 -25.49
CA PRO A 139 8.56 -20.18 -24.52
C PRO A 139 7.54 -21.15 -23.94
N GLN A 140 7.59 -22.42 -24.34
CA GLN A 140 6.71 -23.45 -23.79
C GLN A 140 7.20 -23.87 -22.41
N LEU A 141 6.30 -23.84 -21.43
CA LEU A 141 6.48 -24.54 -20.15
C LEU A 141 5.70 -25.87 -20.21
N PRO A 142 5.93 -26.78 -19.25
CA PRO A 142 5.07 -27.94 -19.09
C PRO A 142 3.64 -27.51 -18.81
N GLY A 143 2.67 -28.15 -19.46
CA GLY A 143 1.25 -27.80 -19.30
C GLY A 143 0.78 -27.89 -17.84
N TRP A 144 1.32 -28.83 -17.06
CA TRP A 144 1.01 -28.96 -15.63
C TRP A 144 1.43 -27.72 -14.83
N LEU A 145 2.57 -27.10 -15.16
CA LEU A 145 3.08 -25.93 -14.44
C LEU A 145 2.24 -24.69 -14.76
N THR A 146 1.85 -24.52 -16.03
CA THR A 146 0.93 -23.44 -16.42
C THR A 146 -0.46 -23.62 -15.80
N VAL A 147 -0.97 -24.84 -15.72
CA VAL A 147 -2.23 -25.15 -15.02
C VAL A 147 -2.11 -24.86 -13.53
N ALA A 148 -1.03 -25.28 -12.88
CA ALA A 148 -0.79 -24.99 -11.47
C ALA A 148 -0.70 -23.48 -11.21
N ALA A 149 0.00 -22.73 -12.08
CA ALA A 149 0.11 -21.28 -11.95
C ALA A 149 -1.22 -20.55 -12.19
N GLY A 150 -2.04 -21.01 -13.14
CA GLY A 150 -3.39 -20.49 -13.35
C GLY A 150 -4.31 -20.73 -12.16
N ALA A 151 -4.27 -21.95 -11.58
CA ALA A 151 -5.00 -22.26 -10.36
C ALA A 151 -4.51 -21.43 -9.18
N GLY A 152 -3.20 -21.28 -9.02
CA GLY A 152 -2.57 -20.49 -7.96
C GLY A 152 -2.96 -19.02 -8.03
N LEU A 153 -2.97 -18.42 -9.23
CA LEU A 153 -3.44 -17.05 -9.43
C LEU A 153 -4.92 -16.90 -9.04
N LEU A 154 -5.78 -17.80 -9.51
CA LEU A 154 -7.21 -17.78 -9.17
C LEU A 154 -7.46 -17.93 -7.67
N LEU A 155 -6.74 -18.84 -7.02
CA LEU A 155 -6.81 -19.06 -5.57
C LEU A 155 -6.30 -17.84 -4.81
N SER A 156 -5.20 -17.22 -5.25
CA SER A 156 -4.68 -16.00 -4.64
C SER A 156 -5.69 -14.86 -4.71
N LEU A 157 -6.34 -14.67 -5.87
CA LEU A 157 -7.38 -13.66 -6.03
C LEU A 157 -8.61 -13.95 -5.16
N ALA A 158 -9.09 -15.19 -5.15
CA ALA A 158 -10.20 -15.57 -4.28
C ALA A 158 -9.84 -15.40 -2.80
N TRP A 159 -8.59 -15.70 -2.43
CA TRP A 159 -8.11 -15.58 -1.05
C TRP A 159 -8.04 -14.13 -0.57
N ILE A 160 -7.59 -13.18 -1.40
CA ILE A 160 -7.58 -11.75 -1.06
C ILE A 160 -8.96 -11.29 -0.56
N TYR A 161 -10.03 -11.58 -1.32
CA TYR A 161 -11.39 -11.16 -0.96
C TYR A 161 -11.95 -11.96 0.21
N LEU A 162 -11.75 -13.29 0.24
CA LEU A 162 -12.26 -14.12 1.34
C LEU A 162 -11.60 -13.75 2.67
N CYS A 163 -10.27 -13.58 2.67
CA CYS A 163 -9.52 -13.20 3.86
C CYS A 163 -10.00 -11.84 4.37
N THR A 164 -10.08 -10.84 3.49
CA THR A 164 -10.58 -9.49 3.83
C THR A 164 -11.99 -9.54 4.45
N ALA A 165 -12.91 -10.32 3.87
CA ALA A 165 -14.27 -10.44 4.39
C ALA A 165 -14.33 -11.12 5.77
N VAL A 166 -13.52 -12.15 5.99
CA VAL A 166 -13.50 -12.94 7.23
C VAL A 166 -12.90 -12.16 8.39
N VAL A 167 -11.86 -11.37 8.15
CA VAL A 167 -11.20 -10.61 9.22
C VAL A 167 -12.00 -9.38 9.65
N LYS A 168 -12.95 -8.90 8.84
CA LYS A 168 -13.86 -7.79 9.17
C LYS A 168 -14.94 -8.26 10.14
N SER A 169 -14.62 -8.31 11.42
CA SER A 169 -15.49 -8.85 12.47
C SER A 169 -16.15 -7.80 13.37
N GLY A 170 -15.71 -6.54 13.29
CA GLY A 170 -16.15 -5.52 14.23
C GLY A 170 -17.51 -4.85 13.95
N PRO A 171 -18.07 -4.10 14.92
CA PRO A 171 -19.39 -3.48 14.85
C PRO A 171 -19.68 -2.62 13.61
N ALA A 172 -18.71 -1.85 13.12
CA ALA A 172 -18.96 -0.98 11.97
C ALA A 172 -19.28 -1.75 10.69
N TRP A 173 -18.76 -2.97 10.54
CA TRP A 173 -19.02 -3.82 9.38
C TRP A 173 -20.38 -4.51 9.43
N TRP A 174 -20.83 -4.89 10.63
CA TRP A 174 -22.00 -5.75 10.82
C TRP A 174 -23.19 -5.02 11.43
N GLN A 175 -23.11 -4.63 12.70
CA GLN A 175 -24.24 -4.08 13.45
C GLN A 175 -24.59 -2.65 13.02
N GLU A 176 -23.58 -1.79 12.87
CA GLU A 176 -23.79 -0.36 12.60
C GLU A 176 -23.86 -0.05 11.10
N GLY A 177 -23.12 -0.80 10.28
CA GLY A 177 -23.00 -0.52 8.85
C GLY A 177 -22.26 0.80 8.54
N SER A 178 -21.45 1.27 9.48
CA SER A 178 -20.71 2.54 9.44
C SER A 178 -19.32 2.43 8.77
N ALA A 179 -18.85 1.23 8.46
CA ALA A 179 -17.45 1.03 8.09
C ALA A 179 -16.99 1.78 6.83
N VAL A 180 -17.80 1.79 5.77
CA VAL A 180 -17.45 2.54 4.54
C VAL A 180 -17.48 4.05 4.81
N TRP A 181 -18.39 4.53 5.67
CA TRP A 181 -18.43 5.93 6.07
C TRP A 181 -17.16 6.33 6.85
N LEU A 182 -16.75 5.50 7.81
CA LEU A 182 -15.50 5.69 8.57
C LEU A 182 -14.28 5.69 7.65
N ALA A 183 -14.19 4.74 6.71
CA ALA A 183 -13.09 4.68 5.74
C ALA A 183 -12.99 5.94 4.86
N LEU A 184 -14.11 6.57 4.52
CA LEU A 184 -14.13 7.83 3.75
C LEU A 184 -13.77 9.08 4.57
N LEU A 185 -13.60 8.94 5.89
CA LEU A 185 -13.17 9.99 6.80
C LEU A 185 -11.82 9.69 7.46
N ASP A 186 -11.19 8.57 7.09
CA ASP A 186 -9.91 8.13 7.62
C ASP A 186 -8.77 9.15 7.36
N ARG A 187 -7.67 9.00 8.07
CA ARG A 187 -6.55 9.95 8.17
C ARG A 187 -5.67 9.99 6.93
N GLY A 188 -5.49 8.85 6.26
CA GLY A 188 -4.49 8.69 5.19
C GLY A 188 -5.07 8.49 3.79
N THR A 189 -6.34 8.10 3.70
CA THR A 189 -6.91 7.55 2.47
C THR A 189 -8.06 8.32 1.82
N PRO A 190 -8.81 9.26 2.41
CA PRO A 190 -9.92 9.86 1.70
C PRO A 190 -9.46 10.91 0.69
N THR A 191 -10.13 10.91 -0.46
CA THR A 191 -10.00 12.01 -1.43
C THR A 191 -10.96 13.15 -1.03
N ALA A 192 -10.77 14.36 -1.57
CA ALA A 192 -11.77 15.43 -1.40
C ALA A 192 -13.19 14.97 -1.80
N PRO A 193 -13.38 14.27 -2.94
CA PRO A 193 -14.65 13.65 -3.29
C PRO A 193 -15.17 12.66 -2.24
N GLY A 194 -14.30 11.81 -1.68
CA GLY A 194 -14.69 10.83 -0.65
C GLY A 194 -15.17 11.49 0.62
N ARG A 195 -14.40 12.45 1.15
CA ARG A 195 -14.79 13.22 2.34
C ARG A 195 -16.08 14.02 2.10
N TRP A 196 -16.23 14.63 0.93
CA TRP A 196 -17.46 15.32 0.57
C TRP A 196 -18.66 14.36 0.55
N LEU A 197 -18.51 13.18 -0.06
CA LEU A 197 -19.57 12.18 -0.13
C LEU A 197 -19.97 11.72 1.28
N ALA A 198 -19.00 11.45 2.15
CA ALA A 198 -19.22 11.04 3.54
C ALA A 198 -20.07 12.05 4.33
N LEU A 199 -19.85 13.35 4.10
CA LEU A 199 -20.50 14.44 4.83
C LEU A 199 -21.81 14.93 4.18
N ALA A 200 -21.94 14.81 2.86
CA ALA A 200 -23.10 15.33 2.13
C ALA A 200 -24.20 14.28 1.93
N ALA A 201 -23.87 12.99 1.95
CA ALA A 201 -24.84 11.95 1.65
C ALA A 201 -25.75 11.61 2.86
N PRO A 202 -27.01 11.20 2.64
CA PRO A 202 -27.92 10.87 3.73
C PRO A 202 -27.43 9.66 4.55
N ALA A 203 -27.49 9.75 5.87
CA ALA A 203 -27.00 8.69 6.78
C ALA A 203 -27.50 7.27 6.44
N GLY A 204 -28.76 7.15 5.99
CA GLY A 204 -29.38 5.85 5.70
C GLY A 204 -28.76 5.04 4.55
N ILE A 205 -27.90 5.64 3.71
CA ILE A 205 -27.27 4.89 2.60
C ILE A 205 -26.10 4.02 3.08
N TRP A 206 -25.44 4.42 4.17
CA TRP A 206 -24.15 3.85 4.56
C TRP A 206 -24.22 2.38 4.97
N PRO A 207 -25.22 1.92 5.75
CA PRO A 207 -25.36 0.49 6.02
C PRO A 207 -25.47 -0.32 4.73
N THR A 208 -26.30 0.14 3.79
CA THR A 208 -26.49 -0.55 2.51
C THR A 208 -25.16 -0.67 1.74
N ILE A 209 -24.37 0.40 1.66
CA ILE A 209 -23.07 0.40 0.98
C ILE A 209 -22.08 -0.52 1.70
N THR A 210 -22.00 -0.43 3.03
CA THR A 210 -21.11 -1.26 3.86
C THR A 210 -21.43 -2.74 3.72
N HIS A 211 -22.69 -3.13 3.90
CA HIS A 211 -23.11 -4.53 3.78
C HIS A 211 -23.01 -5.04 2.34
N ALA A 212 -23.25 -4.20 1.33
CA ALA A 212 -23.05 -4.58 -0.07
C ALA A 212 -21.57 -4.84 -0.38
N ALA A 213 -20.65 -4.01 0.14
CA ALA A 213 -19.22 -4.24 0.01
C ALA A 213 -18.80 -5.56 0.67
N LEU A 214 -19.23 -5.80 1.91
CA LEU A 214 -18.93 -7.02 2.65
C LEU A 214 -19.51 -8.27 1.97
N LEU A 215 -20.78 -8.21 1.53
CA LEU A 215 -21.42 -9.29 0.77
C LEU A 215 -20.64 -9.60 -0.51
N PHE A 216 -20.22 -8.56 -1.24
CA PHE A 216 -19.45 -8.74 -2.45
C PHE A 216 -18.10 -9.42 -2.20
N GLU A 217 -17.40 -9.07 -1.11
CA GLU A 217 -16.15 -9.72 -0.73
C GLU A 217 -16.33 -11.22 -0.41
N TYR A 218 -17.47 -11.63 0.18
CA TYR A 218 -17.81 -13.06 0.36
C TYR A 218 -18.21 -13.78 -0.94
N VAL A 219 -18.91 -13.08 -1.84
CA VAL A 219 -19.41 -13.66 -3.10
C VAL A 219 -18.31 -13.76 -4.16
N ALA A 220 -17.39 -12.80 -4.23
CA ALA A 220 -16.33 -12.74 -5.23
C ALA A 220 -15.48 -14.02 -5.32
N PRO A 221 -15.01 -14.64 -4.22
CA PRO A 221 -14.28 -15.91 -4.25
C PRO A 221 -15.02 -17.02 -5.00
N VAL A 222 -16.34 -17.15 -4.77
CA VAL A 222 -17.17 -18.15 -5.44
C VAL A 222 -17.27 -17.86 -6.93
N LEU A 223 -17.48 -16.59 -7.32
CA LEU A 223 -17.56 -16.19 -8.73
C LEU A 223 -16.22 -16.36 -9.47
N ILE A 224 -15.09 -16.10 -8.81
CA ILE A 224 -13.74 -16.26 -9.34
C ILE A 224 -13.45 -17.74 -9.62
N LEU A 225 -13.74 -18.59 -8.63
CA LEU A 225 -13.44 -20.02 -8.71
C LEU A 225 -14.40 -20.76 -9.63
N TRP A 226 -15.64 -20.30 -9.82
CA TRP A 226 -16.58 -20.92 -10.74
C TRP A 226 -16.37 -20.45 -12.19
N PRO A 227 -15.85 -21.28 -13.12
CA PRO A 227 -15.48 -20.84 -14.47
C PRO A 227 -16.61 -20.18 -15.29
N ARG A 228 -17.86 -20.57 -15.07
CA ARG A 228 -19.04 -20.02 -15.75
C ARG A 228 -19.41 -18.60 -15.29
N CYS A 229 -18.94 -18.22 -14.10
CA CYS A 229 -19.29 -16.96 -13.45
C CYS A 229 -18.15 -15.92 -13.51
N ARG A 230 -16.97 -16.31 -14.03
CA ARG A 230 -15.78 -15.45 -14.04
C ARG A 230 -15.95 -14.12 -14.76
N VAL A 231 -16.81 -14.04 -15.78
CA VAL A 231 -17.12 -12.76 -16.43
C VAL A 231 -17.86 -11.81 -15.48
N TYR A 232 -18.74 -12.34 -14.62
CA TYR A 232 -19.43 -11.54 -13.60
C TYR A 232 -18.48 -11.18 -12.46
N ALA A 233 -17.55 -12.07 -12.10
CA ALA A 233 -16.45 -11.72 -11.20
C ALA A 233 -15.62 -10.56 -11.78
N ALA A 234 -15.18 -10.66 -13.03
CA ALA A 234 -14.40 -9.62 -13.70
C ALA A 234 -15.11 -8.25 -13.66
N LEU A 235 -16.39 -8.24 -14.05
CA LEU A 235 -17.22 -7.04 -14.05
C LEU A 235 -17.44 -6.50 -12.63
N GLY A 236 -17.83 -7.37 -11.69
CA GLY A 236 -18.08 -6.98 -10.30
C GLY A 236 -16.83 -6.40 -9.64
N LEU A 237 -15.67 -7.05 -9.81
CA LEU A 237 -14.41 -6.56 -9.26
C LEU A 237 -14.03 -5.22 -9.91
N ALA A 238 -14.22 -5.07 -11.23
CA ALA A 238 -13.98 -3.80 -11.89
C ALA A 238 -14.88 -2.68 -11.35
N LEU A 239 -16.18 -2.92 -11.20
CA LEU A 239 -17.12 -1.94 -10.65
C LEU A 239 -16.84 -1.61 -9.18
N PHE A 240 -16.51 -2.62 -8.38
CA PHE A 240 -16.16 -2.46 -6.97
C PHE A 240 -14.95 -1.54 -6.80
N HIS A 241 -13.88 -1.80 -7.55
CA HIS A 241 -12.66 -0.98 -7.50
C HIS A 241 -12.83 0.39 -8.16
N LEU A 242 -13.59 0.51 -9.26
CA LEU A 242 -13.93 1.80 -9.86
C LEU A 242 -14.80 2.66 -8.94
N GLY A 243 -15.68 2.05 -8.14
CA GLY A 243 -16.50 2.74 -7.16
C GLY A 243 -15.68 3.33 -6.01
N MET A 244 -14.64 2.62 -5.56
CA MET A 244 -13.77 3.07 -4.48
C MET A 244 -12.66 4.03 -4.94
N TRP A 245 -12.09 3.83 -6.14
CA TRP A 245 -10.92 4.58 -6.60
C TRP A 245 -11.03 6.12 -6.56
N PRO A 246 -12.16 6.77 -6.95
CA PRO A 246 -12.25 8.23 -6.88
C PRO A 246 -12.46 8.77 -5.47
N VAL A 247 -12.90 7.94 -4.52
CA VAL A 247 -13.27 8.34 -3.15
C VAL A 247 -12.23 7.93 -2.10
N LEU A 248 -11.43 6.92 -2.38
CA LEU A 248 -10.33 6.43 -1.55
C LEU A 248 -9.01 6.41 -2.33
N ALA A 249 -8.02 7.11 -1.81
CA ALA A 249 -6.62 7.18 -2.23
C ALA A 249 -5.82 5.93 -1.83
N LEU A 250 -6.27 4.74 -2.25
CA LEU A 250 -5.61 3.44 -2.00
C LEU A 250 -4.39 3.16 -2.91
N GLY A 251 -3.71 4.22 -3.35
CA GLY A 251 -2.57 4.10 -4.25
C GLY A 251 -2.91 3.40 -5.56
N SER A 252 -2.08 2.45 -5.97
CA SER A 252 -2.29 1.66 -7.19
C SER A 252 -3.08 0.36 -6.96
N PHE A 253 -3.57 0.10 -5.73
CA PHE A 253 -4.30 -1.12 -5.39
C PHE A 253 -5.55 -1.35 -6.25
N PRO A 254 -6.49 -0.39 -6.39
CA PRO A 254 -7.70 -0.62 -7.20
C PRO A 254 -7.36 -0.91 -8.66
N LEU A 255 -6.32 -0.27 -9.20
CA LEU A 255 -5.83 -0.51 -10.55
C LEU A 255 -5.29 -1.94 -10.72
N LEU A 256 -4.48 -2.42 -9.78
CA LEU A 256 -3.95 -3.79 -9.81
C LEU A 256 -5.05 -4.83 -9.70
N MET A 257 -6.05 -4.60 -8.86
CA MET A 257 -7.18 -5.52 -8.73
C MET A 257 -8.05 -5.54 -9.99
N MET A 258 -8.22 -4.42 -10.70
CA MET A 258 -8.85 -4.40 -12.03
C MET A 258 -8.01 -5.14 -13.08
N VAL A 259 -6.68 -4.95 -13.06
CA VAL A 259 -5.75 -5.69 -13.92
C VAL A 259 -5.84 -7.19 -13.65
N ALA A 260 -5.89 -7.60 -12.39
CA ALA A 260 -6.09 -8.98 -12.00
C ALA A 260 -7.46 -9.52 -12.45
N ALA A 261 -8.53 -8.75 -12.28
CA ALA A 261 -9.88 -9.08 -12.74
C ALA A 261 -9.94 -9.32 -14.25
N SER A 262 -9.10 -8.65 -15.04
CA SER A 262 -9.02 -8.89 -16.49
C SER A 262 -8.64 -10.33 -16.83
N THR A 263 -7.92 -11.05 -15.95
CA THR A 263 -7.57 -12.47 -16.14
C THR A 263 -8.76 -13.39 -16.15
N LEU A 264 -9.86 -12.98 -15.51
CA LEU A 264 -11.10 -13.74 -15.37
C LEU A 264 -11.97 -13.64 -16.64
N ILE A 265 -11.66 -12.72 -17.57
CA ILE A 265 -12.41 -12.58 -18.82
C ILE A 265 -12.19 -13.84 -19.67
N PRO A 266 -13.25 -14.63 -19.98
CA PRO A 266 -13.11 -15.86 -20.73
C PRO A 266 -12.96 -15.58 -22.23
N GLY A 267 -12.38 -16.55 -22.96
CA GLY A 267 -12.16 -16.43 -24.40
C GLY A 267 -13.43 -16.16 -25.21
N SER A 268 -14.58 -16.71 -24.80
CA SER A 268 -15.87 -16.47 -25.44
C SER A 268 -16.28 -15.00 -25.43
N THR A 269 -15.88 -14.24 -24.40
CA THR A 269 -16.17 -12.80 -24.33
C THR A 269 -15.33 -12.05 -25.34
N TRP A 270 -14.04 -12.35 -25.44
CA TRP A 270 -13.15 -11.77 -26.44
C TRP A 270 -13.57 -12.11 -27.88
N ASP A 271 -14.05 -13.33 -28.13
CA ASP A 271 -14.54 -13.75 -29.45
C ASP A 271 -15.81 -12.97 -29.85
N ARG A 272 -16.71 -12.70 -28.90
CA ARG A 272 -17.89 -11.85 -29.09
C ARG A 272 -17.53 -10.39 -29.37
N LEU A 273 -16.45 -9.89 -28.77
CA LEU A 273 -15.90 -8.56 -29.04
C LEU A 273 -15.15 -8.49 -30.38
N GLY A 274 -15.14 -9.57 -31.17
CA GLY A 274 -14.49 -9.62 -32.48
C GLY A 274 -12.98 -9.82 -32.44
N TRP A 275 -12.36 -9.89 -31.26
CA TRP A 275 -10.93 -10.12 -31.13
C TRP A 275 -10.61 -11.62 -31.17
N ARG A 276 -10.84 -12.25 -32.32
CA ARG A 276 -10.52 -13.67 -32.51
C ARG A 276 -9.00 -13.86 -32.56
N GLN A 277 -8.50 -14.80 -31.76
CA GLN A 277 -7.11 -15.24 -31.89
C GLN A 277 -6.99 -15.93 -33.25
N GLN A 278 -6.21 -15.35 -34.17
CA GLN A 278 -5.86 -16.05 -35.39
C GLN A 278 -5.14 -17.35 -34.98
N ASN A 279 -5.62 -18.49 -35.48
CA ASN A 279 -4.89 -19.74 -35.45
C ASN A 279 -3.67 -19.58 -36.36
N GLU A 280 -2.69 -18.80 -35.92
CA GLU A 280 -1.37 -18.85 -36.50
C GLU A 280 -0.85 -20.26 -36.17
N THR A 281 -0.82 -21.10 -37.20
CA THR A 281 -0.12 -22.37 -37.22
C THR A 281 1.27 -22.12 -36.64
N ALA A 282 1.45 -22.51 -35.38
CA ALA A 282 2.66 -22.21 -34.66
C ALA A 282 3.83 -22.84 -35.43
N ARG A 283 4.75 -22.00 -35.92
CA ARG A 283 6.11 -22.47 -36.23
C ARG A 283 6.72 -22.89 -34.89
N VAL A 284 6.52 -24.15 -34.52
CA VAL A 284 7.17 -24.76 -33.37
C VAL A 284 8.62 -24.97 -33.74
N SER A 285 9.51 -24.07 -33.31
CA SER A 285 10.94 -24.20 -33.65
C SER A 285 11.90 -23.98 -32.49
N THR A 286 11.43 -23.83 -31.25
CA THR A 286 12.35 -23.80 -30.10
C THR A 286 12.24 -25.07 -29.27
N PRO A 287 13.34 -25.83 -29.08
CA PRO A 287 13.33 -27.01 -28.23
C PRO A 287 13.01 -26.63 -26.79
N ARG A 288 12.20 -27.46 -26.12
CA ARG A 288 11.94 -27.35 -24.68
C ARG A 288 13.26 -27.37 -23.92
N ARG A 289 13.50 -26.35 -23.10
CA ARG A 289 14.67 -26.27 -22.22
C ARG A 289 14.28 -26.79 -20.84
N VAL A 290 14.34 -28.10 -20.65
CA VAL A 290 13.97 -28.80 -19.39
C VAL A 290 14.61 -28.17 -18.15
N VAL A 291 15.86 -27.69 -18.25
CA VAL A 291 16.55 -27.00 -17.16
C VAL A 291 15.80 -25.73 -16.73
N ALA A 292 15.38 -24.89 -17.68
CA ALA A 292 14.65 -23.66 -17.38
C ALA A 292 13.27 -23.96 -16.74
N GLU A 293 12.62 -25.04 -17.16
CA GLU A 293 11.34 -25.49 -16.59
C GLU A 293 11.50 -25.92 -15.13
N ARG A 294 12.53 -26.72 -14.82
CA ARG A 294 12.84 -27.15 -13.45
C ARG A 294 13.23 -25.99 -12.56
N VAL A 295 14.00 -25.03 -13.08
CA VAL A 295 14.37 -23.81 -12.34
C VAL A 295 13.12 -22.99 -11.99
N VAL A 296 12.21 -22.76 -12.94
CA VAL A 296 10.96 -22.00 -12.66
C VAL A 296 10.09 -22.75 -11.65
N ALA A 297 9.90 -24.06 -11.81
CA ALA A 297 9.13 -24.86 -10.86
C ALA A 297 9.75 -24.84 -9.45
N GLY A 298 11.07 -24.96 -9.35
CA GLY A 298 11.81 -24.89 -8.09
C GLY A 298 11.70 -23.51 -7.44
N LEU A 299 11.83 -22.43 -8.21
CA LEU A 299 11.65 -21.05 -7.73
C LEU A 299 10.23 -20.84 -7.19
N MET A 300 9.21 -21.35 -7.88
CA MET A 300 7.83 -21.25 -7.40
C MET A 300 7.60 -22.05 -6.12
N ALA A 301 8.09 -23.28 -6.06
CA ALA A 301 7.97 -24.11 -4.86
C ALA A 301 8.69 -23.47 -3.66
N LEU A 302 9.89 -22.93 -3.89
CA LEU A 302 10.66 -22.22 -2.88
C LEU A 302 9.95 -20.95 -2.41
N GLY A 303 9.39 -20.15 -3.34
CA GLY A 303 8.63 -18.95 -3.00
C GLY A 303 7.43 -19.27 -2.11
N LEU A 304 6.63 -20.27 -2.49
CA LEU A 304 5.48 -20.74 -1.69
C LEU A 304 5.91 -21.26 -0.30
N LEU A 305 7.02 -22.00 -0.22
CA LEU A 305 7.55 -22.51 1.04
C LEU A 305 8.01 -21.37 1.96
N ILE A 306 8.77 -20.41 1.43
CA ILE A 306 9.22 -19.22 2.17
C ILE A 306 8.01 -18.42 2.67
N THR A 307 6.99 -18.27 1.85
CA THR A 307 5.75 -17.56 2.23
C THR A 307 5.04 -18.28 3.37
N ALA A 308 4.76 -19.57 3.23
CA ALA A 308 4.05 -20.34 4.25
C ALA A 308 4.83 -20.40 5.58
N GLU A 309 6.13 -20.67 5.52
CA GLU A 309 6.97 -20.73 6.71
C GLU A 309 7.20 -19.33 7.32
N GLY A 310 7.34 -18.31 6.49
CA GLY A 310 7.49 -16.93 6.94
C GLY A 310 6.26 -16.42 7.69
N GLU A 311 5.05 -16.78 7.27
CA GLU A 311 3.83 -16.51 8.05
C GLU A 311 3.84 -17.24 9.39
N ARG A 312 4.17 -18.53 9.39
CA ARG A 312 4.26 -19.33 10.63
C ARG A 312 5.28 -18.74 11.61
N VAL A 313 6.39 -18.23 11.09
CA VAL A 313 7.46 -17.59 11.89
C VAL A 313 7.02 -16.22 12.42
N VAL A 314 6.30 -15.41 11.65
CA VAL A 314 5.81 -14.10 12.11
C VAL A 314 4.69 -14.27 13.15
N ALA A 315 3.84 -15.28 13.00
CA ALA A 315 2.80 -15.63 13.96
C ALA A 315 3.33 -16.34 15.24
N TRP A 316 4.65 -16.45 15.40
CA TRP A 316 5.25 -17.11 16.56
C TRP A 316 5.29 -16.16 17.76
N GLU A 317 4.45 -16.44 18.77
CA GLU A 317 4.34 -15.68 20.03
C GLU A 317 5.47 -15.98 21.05
N GLY A 318 6.61 -16.53 20.62
CA GLY A 318 7.73 -16.77 21.53
C GLY A 318 8.50 -15.49 21.80
N ASP A 319 8.17 -14.80 22.89
CA ASP A 319 8.50 -13.41 23.26
C ASP A 319 9.96 -12.92 23.07
N THR A 320 10.95 -13.77 22.79
CA THR A 320 12.33 -13.33 22.52
C THR A 320 13.18 -14.24 21.63
N VAL A 321 12.68 -15.41 21.22
CA VAL A 321 13.51 -16.43 20.53
C VAL A 321 12.82 -16.95 19.27
N TRP A 322 13.50 -16.78 18.14
CA TRP A 322 13.11 -17.37 16.87
C TRP A 322 12.88 -18.88 17.00
N PRO A 323 11.86 -19.46 16.34
CA PRO A 323 11.52 -20.88 16.49
C PRO A 323 12.65 -21.83 16.05
N TYR A 324 13.61 -21.36 15.24
CA TYR A 324 14.81 -22.07 14.84
C TYR A 324 15.88 -21.10 14.30
N ALA A 325 17.13 -21.57 14.22
CA ALA A 325 18.24 -20.81 13.66
C ALA A 325 17.97 -20.40 12.20
N GLY A 326 17.95 -19.10 11.93
CA GLY A 326 17.70 -18.56 10.59
C GLY A 326 16.24 -18.21 10.28
N ALA A 327 15.29 -18.40 11.21
CA ALA A 327 13.89 -18.01 11.00
C ALA A 327 13.73 -16.52 10.64
N GLY A 328 14.54 -15.63 11.24
CA GLY A 328 14.58 -14.21 10.87
C GLY A 328 15.02 -13.93 9.43
N HIS A 329 15.76 -14.85 8.77
CA HIS A 329 16.03 -14.74 7.33
C HIS A 329 14.80 -15.14 6.52
N VAL A 330 14.05 -16.17 6.95
CA VAL A 330 12.81 -16.57 6.29
C VAL A 330 11.75 -15.47 6.39
N ALA A 331 11.60 -14.83 7.57
CA ALA A 331 10.70 -13.69 7.75
C ALA A 331 11.07 -12.51 6.83
N ARG A 332 12.35 -12.15 6.73
CA ARG A 332 12.82 -11.10 5.79
C ARG A 332 12.62 -11.47 4.33
N LEU A 333 12.87 -12.73 3.96
CA LEU A 333 12.62 -13.21 2.60
C LEU A 333 11.14 -13.17 2.27
N ARG A 334 10.24 -13.57 3.17
CA ARG A 334 8.78 -13.43 2.99
C ARG A 334 8.42 -11.99 2.64
N TYR A 335 8.92 -11.03 3.42
CA TYR A 335 8.66 -9.61 3.19
C TYR A 335 9.17 -9.15 1.81
N LEU A 336 10.37 -9.59 1.42
CA LEU A 336 10.93 -9.31 0.09
C LEU A 336 10.14 -9.97 -1.04
N LEU A 337 9.56 -11.15 -0.83
CA LEU A 337 8.72 -11.79 -1.85
C LEU A 337 7.36 -11.10 -2.00
N GLY A 338 6.92 -10.32 -1.01
CA GLY A 338 5.66 -9.58 -1.05
C GLY A 338 4.42 -10.46 -1.18
N MET A 339 4.53 -11.73 -0.84
CA MET A 339 3.44 -12.70 -0.95
C MET A 339 2.68 -12.77 0.37
N GLU A 340 1.95 -11.70 0.68
CA GLU A 340 1.13 -11.61 1.89
C GLU A 340 0.00 -12.65 1.89
N ILE A 341 -0.21 -13.31 3.03
CA ILE A 341 -1.34 -14.23 3.20
C ILE A 341 -2.51 -13.55 3.93
N ILE A 342 -2.26 -12.56 4.77
CA ILE A 342 -3.32 -11.84 5.51
C ILE A 342 -3.64 -10.52 4.80
N TRP A 343 -4.92 -10.30 4.53
CA TRP A 343 -5.45 -9.12 3.85
C TRP A 343 -6.50 -8.47 4.76
N GLY A 344 -6.17 -7.35 5.40
CA GLY A 344 -6.94 -6.76 6.50
C GLY A 344 -7.18 -5.26 6.36
N MET A 345 -7.53 -4.80 5.16
CA MET A 345 -7.83 -3.38 4.94
C MET A 345 -9.09 -2.98 5.73
N TYR A 346 -8.93 -2.04 6.68
CA TYR A 346 -9.98 -1.62 7.62
C TYR A 346 -10.57 -2.75 8.47
N ALA A 347 -9.73 -3.71 8.85
CA ALA A 347 -10.10 -4.85 9.68
C ALA A 347 -9.26 -4.92 10.97
N PRO A 348 -9.77 -5.55 12.04
CA PRO A 348 -11.12 -6.08 12.18
C PRO A 348 -12.22 -5.02 12.27
N GLU A 349 -11.83 -3.80 12.64
CA GLU A 349 -12.66 -2.62 12.83
C GLU A 349 -11.95 -1.42 12.18
N PRO A 350 -12.64 -0.54 11.43
CA PRO A 350 -12.06 0.71 10.93
C PRO A 350 -11.71 1.68 12.07
N PHE A 351 -10.91 2.70 11.77
CA PHE A 351 -10.60 3.74 12.75
C PHE A 351 -11.84 4.58 13.08
N HIS A 352 -12.11 4.74 14.38
CA HIS A 352 -13.17 5.62 14.92
C HIS A 352 -12.70 7.05 15.19
N ALA A 353 -11.54 7.41 14.67
CA ALA A 353 -11.02 8.76 14.78
C ALA A 353 -10.18 9.11 13.56
N ALA A 354 -10.34 10.34 13.07
CA ALA A 354 -9.51 11.01 12.08
C ALA A 354 -8.48 11.94 12.75
N GLY A 355 -7.51 12.45 12.01
CA GLY A 355 -6.44 13.27 12.55
C GLY A 355 -5.24 13.43 11.63
N TRP A 356 -4.45 14.46 11.90
CA TRP A 356 -3.28 14.85 11.12
C TRP A 356 -2.33 15.68 11.98
N TRP A 357 -1.08 15.77 11.52
CA TRP A 357 -0.08 16.59 12.17
C TRP A 357 -0.13 18.05 11.71
N VAL A 358 0.15 18.95 12.65
CA VAL A 358 0.46 20.36 12.44
C VAL A 358 1.82 20.63 13.07
N ALA A 359 2.76 21.10 12.25
CA ALA A 359 4.08 21.51 12.71
C ALA A 359 4.10 23.03 12.90
N VAL A 360 4.54 23.48 14.08
CA VAL A 360 4.69 24.90 14.41
C VAL A 360 6.17 25.19 14.58
N GLY A 361 6.77 25.85 13.60
CA GLY A 361 8.19 26.19 13.59
C GLY A 361 8.43 27.69 13.81
N TRP A 362 9.38 28.04 14.66
CA TRP A 362 9.81 29.43 14.85
C TRP A 362 11.21 29.64 14.29
N HIS A 363 11.36 30.68 13.48
CA HIS A 363 12.63 31.20 13.02
C HIS A 363 13.32 32.07 14.07
N ALA A 364 14.59 32.40 13.84
CA ALA A 364 15.38 33.26 14.72
C ALA A 364 14.80 34.68 14.88
N ASP A 365 14.13 35.19 13.85
CA ASP A 365 13.51 36.52 13.82
C ASP A 365 12.12 36.57 14.46
N GLY A 366 11.62 35.42 14.95
CA GLY A 366 10.29 35.28 15.55
C GLY A 366 9.19 34.92 14.56
N THR A 367 9.47 34.86 13.26
CA THR A 367 8.50 34.40 12.25
C THR A 367 8.08 32.96 12.55
N VAL A 368 6.78 32.68 12.39
CA VAL A 368 6.19 31.36 12.67
C VAL A 368 5.65 30.75 11.38
N VAL A 369 6.11 29.55 11.05
CA VAL A 369 5.74 28.83 9.83
C VAL A 369 5.53 27.35 10.13
N ASP A 370 4.69 26.71 9.34
CA ASP A 370 4.71 25.26 9.19
C ASP A 370 5.85 24.90 8.22
N PRO A 371 6.91 24.20 8.68
CA PRO A 371 8.09 23.88 7.85
C PRO A 371 7.80 22.99 6.64
N ILE A 372 6.61 22.42 6.54
CA ILE A 372 6.19 21.57 5.42
C ILE A 372 5.61 22.40 4.30
N THR A 373 4.77 23.37 4.66
CA THR A 373 4.03 24.18 3.71
C THR A 373 4.73 25.49 3.41
N GLY A 374 5.54 25.99 4.36
CA GLY A 374 6.12 27.33 4.35
C GLY A 374 5.12 28.43 4.71
N GLU A 375 3.87 28.06 5.00
CA GLU A 375 2.78 28.97 5.34
C GLU A 375 2.55 29.01 6.85
N PRO A 376 1.76 29.97 7.38
CA PRO A 376 1.37 29.96 8.78
C PRO A 376 0.71 28.62 9.18
N PRO A 377 1.05 28.04 10.35
CA PRO A 377 0.43 26.80 10.82
C PRO A 377 -1.08 26.93 10.95
N THR A 378 -1.82 25.91 10.50
CA THR A 378 -3.28 25.90 10.62
C THR A 378 -3.80 24.55 11.11
N LEU A 379 -4.90 24.57 11.84
CA LEU A 379 -5.65 23.37 12.28
C LEU A 379 -6.53 22.79 11.18
N ARG A 380 -6.35 23.20 9.93
CA ARG A 380 -7.11 22.64 8.80
C ARG A 380 -6.42 21.35 8.36
N PRO A 381 -7.20 20.33 7.95
CA PRO A 381 -6.60 19.14 7.38
C PRO A 381 -5.77 19.52 6.14
N PRO A 382 -4.64 18.83 5.89
CA PRO A 382 -3.84 19.06 4.71
C PRO A 382 -4.69 18.96 3.44
N ALA A 383 -4.47 19.87 2.49
CA ALA A 383 -5.14 19.77 1.22
C ALA A 383 -4.81 18.43 0.53
N PRO A 384 -5.74 17.81 -0.20
CA PRO A 384 -5.49 16.56 -0.94
C PRO A 384 -4.42 16.69 -2.04
N SER A 385 -4.06 17.93 -2.38
CA SER A 385 -3.02 18.30 -3.33
C SER A 385 -2.11 19.38 -2.74
N GLY A 386 -0.81 19.31 -2.98
CA GLY A 386 0.15 20.33 -2.57
C GLY A 386 1.39 19.72 -1.89
N PRO A 387 2.23 20.55 -1.25
CA PRO A 387 3.42 20.08 -0.52
C PRO A 387 3.06 19.08 0.60
N GLY A 388 2.06 19.40 1.44
CA GLY A 388 1.60 18.52 2.52
C GLY A 388 0.95 17.22 2.05
N SER A 389 0.33 17.19 0.86
CA SER A 389 -0.30 15.98 0.32
C SER A 389 0.72 14.91 -0.08
N ARG A 390 2.00 15.28 -0.24
CA ARG A 390 3.09 14.31 -0.47
C ARG A 390 3.46 13.59 0.81
N LEU A 391 3.21 14.21 1.97
CA LEU A 391 3.51 13.65 3.28
C LEU A 391 2.52 12.56 3.71
N ARG A 392 1.31 12.51 3.13
CA ARG A 392 0.30 11.47 3.42
C ARG A 392 0.80 10.04 3.15
N TRP A 393 1.88 9.94 2.39
CA TRP A 393 2.52 8.68 2.03
C TRP A 393 3.75 8.38 2.87
N LEU A 394 4.09 9.26 3.81
CA LEU A 394 5.07 9.01 4.86
C LEU A 394 4.36 8.28 5.98
N ALA A 395 5.11 7.49 6.75
CA ALA A 395 4.67 7.01 8.06
C ALA A 395 4.17 8.16 8.97
N PHE A 396 4.53 9.43 8.68
CA PHE A 396 4.08 10.62 9.41
C PHE A 396 2.60 10.98 9.22
N SER A 397 1.79 10.15 8.57
CA SER A 397 0.33 10.31 8.62
C SER A 397 -0.31 9.53 9.78
N ASP A 398 0.46 8.64 10.41
CA ASP A 398 0.02 7.87 11.56
C ASP A 398 -0.12 8.76 12.80
N ALA A 399 -1.05 8.35 13.67
CA ALA A 399 -1.21 8.96 14.98
C ALA A 399 0.07 8.79 15.81
N PRO A 400 0.34 9.69 16.75
CA PRO A 400 1.38 9.45 17.73
C PRO A 400 1.16 8.13 18.46
N TYR A 401 2.25 7.48 18.83
CA TYR A 401 2.26 6.31 19.71
C TYR A 401 3.53 6.34 20.56
N LEU A 402 3.51 5.58 21.66
CA LEU A 402 4.64 5.35 22.54
C LEU A 402 5.03 3.87 22.45
N ASP A 403 6.27 3.58 22.10
CA ASP A 403 6.87 2.24 22.15
C ASP A 403 8.28 2.41 22.73
N ASP A 404 8.66 1.66 23.76
CA ASP A 404 9.98 1.65 24.45
C ASP A 404 10.99 2.76 24.02
N ASP A 405 10.71 4.02 24.39
CA ASP A 405 11.47 5.27 24.11
C ASP A 405 11.48 5.84 22.67
N TRP A 406 10.74 5.28 21.71
CA TRP A 406 10.72 5.70 20.32
C TRP A 406 9.31 5.78 19.70
N GLY A 407 8.95 6.93 19.13
CA GLY A 407 7.63 7.13 18.49
C GLY A 407 7.69 7.99 17.23
N ILE A 408 6.68 7.88 16.37
CA ILE A 408 6.62 8.55 15.05
C ILE A 408 6.86 10.06 15.13
N GLN A 409 6.45 10.70 16.23
CA GLN A 409 6.69 12.11 16.54
C GLN A 409 8.17 12.50 16.54
N HIS A 410 9.06 11.63 17.04
CA HIS A 410 10.50 11.91 17.08
C HIS A 410 11.13 11.78 15.70
N ILE A 411 10.69 10.77 14.94
CA ILE A 411 11.10 10.57 13.54
C ILE A 411 10.68 11.77 12.70
N TYR A 412 9.45 12.24 12.92
CA TYR A 412 8.93 13.37 12.19
C TYR A 412 9.65 14.67 12.53
N ARG A 413 9.93 14.92 13.82
CA ARG A 413 10.78 16.03 14.26
C ARG A 413 12.14 16.01 13.55
N ASN A 414 12.83 14.87 13.58
CA ASN A 414 14.16 14.74 12.96
C ASN A 414 14.09 15.02 11.46
N PHE A 415 13.09 14.46 10.77
CA PHE A 415 12.84 14.76 9.36
C PHE A 415 12.71 16.27 9.11
N LEU A 416 11.91 16.97 9.92
CA LEU A 416 11.75 18.41 9.76
C LEU A 416 13.05 19.17 10.00
N LEU A 417 13.80 18.82 11.06
CA LEU A 417 15.06 19.49 11.40
C LEU A 417 16.21 19.19 10.44
N GLU A 418 16.18 18.06 9.73
CA GLU A 418 17.21 17.68 8.77
C GLU A 418 16.89 18.07 7.33
N ARG A 419 15.61 17.93 6.92
CA ARG A 419 15.18 18.03 5.52
C ARG A 419 14.32 19.24 5.23
N ARG A 420 13.77 19.89 6.26
CA ARG A 420 12.88 21.06 6.14
C ARG A 420 13.34 22.26 6.97
N ASN A 421 14.49 22.14 7.61
CA ASN A 421 15.13 23.23 8.32
C ASN A 421 15.77 24.14 7.27
N GLY A 422 15.36 25.40 7.22
CA GLY A 422 15.93 26.39 6.33
C GLY A 422 17.39 26.69 6.68
N ARG A 423 17.92 27.80 6.16
CA ARG A 423 19.28 28.25 6.45
C ARG A 423 19.28 29.73 6.80
N GLY A 424 20.21 30.16 7.64
CA GLY A 424 20.31 31.56 8.05
C GLY A 424 19.06 32.00 8.79
N ALA A 425 18.37 33.02 8.27
CA ALA A 425 17.14 33.55 8.88
C ALA A 425 16.00 32.53 8.92
N ASP A 426 15.93 31.62 7.94
CA ASP A 426 14.86 30.60 7.83
C ASP A 426 15.16 29.34 8.66
N GLN A 427 16.22 29.35 9.47
CA GLN A 427 16.56 28.20 10.31
C GLN A 427 15.60 28.10 11.49
N LEU A 428 15.07 26.91 11.73
CA LEU A 428 14.21 26.62 12.88
C LEU A 428 15.03 26.66 14.17
N HIS A 429 14.62 27.53 15.09
CA HIS A 429 15.14 27.61 16.45
C HIS A 429 14.26 26.91 17.47
N ARG A 430 12.95 26.86 17.20
CA ARG A 430 11.98 26.12 17.99
C ARG A 430 11.01 25.39 17.08
N LEU A 431 10.48 24.28 17.54
CA LEU A 431 9.51 23.44 16.84
C LEU A 431 8.55 22.81 17.85
N ALA A 432 7.26 22.80 17.53
CA ALA A 432 6.26 22.01 18.22
C ALA A 432 5.51 21.14 17.22
N LEU A 433 5.21 19.90 17.60
CA LEU A 433 4.36 19.00 16.85
C LEU A 433 3.03 18.83 17.58
N VAL A 434 1.96 19.16 16.88
CA VAL A 434 0.59 19.06 17.36
C VAL A 434 -0.14 18.02 16.52
N TRP A 435 -0.80 17.08 17.19
CA TRP A 435 -1.69 16.13 16.54
C TRP A 435 -3.12 16.63 16.67
N VAL A 436 -3.80 16.89 15.56
CA VAL A 436 -5.22 17.25 15.58
C VAL A 436 -6.02 15.96 15.65
N HIS A 437 -6.58 15.64 16.81
CA HIS A 437 -7.46 14.50 16.99
C HIS A 437 -8.90 14.89 16.62
N GLU A 438 -9.53 14.15 15.71
CA GLU A 438 -10.91 14.36 15.25
C GLU A 438 -11.70 13.06 15.46
N PRO A 439 -12.38 12.86 16.60
CA PRO A 439 -13.15 11.64 16.84
C PRO A 439 -14.31 11.54 15.84
N LEU A 440 -14.59 10.32 15.37
CA LEU A 440 -15.64 10.05 14.41
C LEU A 440 -16.79 9.34 15.12
N THR A 441 -17.95 9.97 15.14
CA THR A 441 -19.21 9.32 15.55
C THR A 441 -19.96 8.94 14.28
N PRO A 442 -20.31 7.66 14.06
CA PRO A 442 -20.98 7.20 12.85
C PRO A 442 -22.12 8.11 12.39
N PHE A 443 -22.03 8.56 11.13
CA PHE A 443 -23.04 9.35 10.43
C PHE A 443 -23.26 10.78 10.96
N GLU A 444 -22.39 11.25 11.85
CA GLU A 444 -22.40 12.63 12.33
C GLU A 444 -21.28 13.44 11.66
N SER A 445 -21.54 14.71 11.35
CA SER A 445 -20.46 15.59 10.90
C SER A 445 -19.41 15.70 12.02
N PRO A 446 -18.10 15.56 11.72
CA PRO A 446 -17.08 15.74 12.73
C PRO A 446 -17.07 17.21 13.19
N VAL A 447 -17.53 17.46 14.41
CA VAL A 447 -17.66 18.81 14.97
C VAL A 447 -16.45 19.20 15.82
N LEU A 448 -15.78 18.22 16.43
CA LEU A 448 -14.74 18.45 17.43
C LEU A 448 -13.36 18.16 16.85
N ARG A 449 -12.54 19.21 16.77
CA ARG A 449 -11.09 19.08 16.56
C ARG A 449 -10.40 19.38 17.87
N GLN A 450 -9.61 18.42 18.33
CA GLN A 450 -8.92 18.50 19.61
C GLN A 450 -7.41 18.46 19.34
N PRO A 451 -6.76 19.63 19.16
CA PRO A 451 -5.33 19.70 18.94
C PRO A 451 -4.60 19.31 20.23
N ALA A 452 -3.79 18.28 20.14
CA ALA A 452 -2.98 17.76 21.23
C ALA A 452 -1.51 18.09 21.00
N LEU A 453 -0.87 18.74 21.97
CA LEU A 453 0.57 18.98 21.93
C LEU A 453 1.29 17.65 22.21
N VAL A 454 2.04 17.16 21.23
CA VAL A 454 2.72 15.86 21.34
C VAL A 454 4.20 16.02 21.65
N LEU A 455 4.86 16.97 21.01
CA LEU A 455 6.31 17.13 21.13
C LEU A 455 6.73 18.59 21.02
N THR A 456 7.75 18.98 21.77
CA THR A 456 8.44 20.28 21.64
C THR A 456 9.93 20.10 21.43
N TRP A 457 10.56 21.06 20.75
CA TRP A 457 11.99 21.10 20.50
C TRP A 457 12.51 22.55 20.43
N PRO A 458 13.65 22.87 21.05
CA PRO A 458 14.31 22.08 22.07
C PRO A 458 13.38 21.88 23.28
N GLN A 459 13.51 20.73 23.92
CA GLN A 459 12.71 20.41 25.10
C GLN A 459 12.91 21.50 26.16
N GLY A 460 11.83 21.94 26.79
CA GLY A 460 11.92 23.00 27.81
C GLY A 460 12.13 24.41 27.24
N GLN A 461 11.92 24.64 25.94
CA GLN A 461 12.03 25.99 25.34
C GLN A 461 10.77 26.47 24.60
N VAL A 462 9.76 25.60 24.48
CA VAL A 462 8.44 25.94 23.94
C VAL A 462 7.41 25.60 25.00
N SER A 463 6.68 26.61 25.48
CA SER A 463 5.56 26.40 26.40
C SER A 463 4.29 26.11 25.60
N ALA A 464 3.34 25.38 26.20
CA ALA A 464 2.03 25.15 25.59
C ALA A 464 1.32 26.47 25.25
N ALA A 465 1.40 27.48 26.14
CA ALA A 465 0.80 28.80 25.93
C ALA A 465 1.32 29.50 24.66
N ALA A 466 2.61 29.35 24.32
CA ALA A 466 3.17 29.90 23.10
C ALA A 466 2.61 29.22 21.83
N VAL A 467 2.29 27.92 21.93
CA VAL A 467 1.64 27.18 20.83
C VAL A 467 0.16 27.54 20.73
N GLU A 468 -0.54 27.70 21.86
CA GLU A 468 -1.94 28.15 21.93
C GLU A 468 -2.13 29.54 21.34
N GLU A 469 -1.18 30.46 21.59
CA GLU A 469 -1.18 31.80 21.01
C GLU A 469 -1.07 31.76 19.48
N VAL A 470 -0.18 30.93 18.94
CA VAL A 470 -0.01 30.78 17.48
C VAL A 470 -1.23 30.13 16.82
N LEU A 471 -1.80 29.10 17.45
CA LEU A 471 -2.91 28.34 16.87
C LEU A 471 -4.30 28.90 17.21
N GLU A 472 -4.34 29.96 18.03
CA GLU A 472 -5.55 30.63 18.51
C GLU A 472 -6.57 29.66 19.13
N THR A 473 -6.09 28.65 19.86
CA THR A 473 -6.93 27.60 20.44
C THR A 473 -6.28 26.99 21.67
N SER A 474 -7.09 26.41 22.57
CA SER A 474 -6.58 25.64 23.70
C SER A 474 -6.09 24.25 23.26
N LEU A 475 -4.98 23.82 23.87
CA LEU A 475 -4.37 22.53 23.59
C LEU A 475 -4.83 21.44 24.56
N HIS A 476 -4.68 20.21 24.08
CA HIS A 476 -4.90 18.99 24.83
C HIS A 476 -3.57 18.23 24.98
N VAL A 477 -3.60 17.17 25.78
CA VAL A 477 -2.52 16.20 25.90
C VAL A 477 -3.00 14.87 25.30
N PRO A 478 -2.18 14.17 24.51
CA PRO A 478 -2.53 12.85 24.03
C PRO A 478 -2.71 11.86 25.20
N VAL A 479 -3.67 10.95 25.06
CA VAL A 479 -3.88 9.82 25.97
C VAL A 479 -3.56 8.56 25.20
N PHE A 480 -2.61 7.78 25.70
CA PHE A 480 -2.17 6.53 25.11
C PHE A 480 -2.73 5.35 25.90
N ASP A 481 -2.85 4.21 25.25
CA ASP A 481 -3.09 2.94 25.93
C ASP A 481 -1.82 2.53 26.67
N ASP A 482 -1.93 2.33 27.99
CA ASP A 482 -0.79 1.97 28.85
C ASP A 482 -0.23 0.57 28.53
N GLU A 483 -1.03 -0.33 27.94
CA GLU A 483 -0.59 -1.69 27.58
C GLU A 483 -0.07 -1.79 26.15
N SER A 484 -0.67 -1.05 25.21
CA SER A 484 -0.38 -1.21 23.79
C SER A 484 0.44 -0.07 23.18
N GLY A 485 0.38 1.16 23.73
CA GLY A 485 1.12 2.32 23.22
C GLY A 485 0.40 3.28 22.22
N PRO A 486 -0.62 2.86 21.42
CA PRO A 486 -1.39 3.75 20.55
C PRO A 486 -2.17 4.86 21.26
N LEU A 487 -2.42 5.93 20.52
CA LEU A 487 -3.31 7.02 20.92
C LEU A 487 -4.76 6.54 21.01
N THR A 488 -5.36 6.62 22.20
CA THR A 488 -6.78 6.29 22.45
C THR A 488 -7.68 7.53 22.50
N GLY A 489 -7.09 8.70 22.74
CA GLY A 489 -7.83 9.97 22.78
C GLY A 489 -6.96 11.12 23.20
N VAL A 490 -7.59 12.18 23.70
CA VAL A 490 -6.90 13.36 24.22
C VAL A 490 -7.63 13.88 25.46
N ARG A 491 -6.91 14.55 26.36
CA ARG A 491 -7.46 15.16 27.58
C ARG A 491 -7.10 16.64 27.66
N ALA A 492 -7.90 17.42 28.39
CA ALA A 492 -7.59 18.82 28.63
C ALA A 492 -6.19 18.97 29.25
N LEU A 493 -5.46 19.99 28.82
CA LEU A 493 -4.17 20.34 29.41
C LEU A 493 -4.39 20.89 30.83
N SER A 494 -4.37 20.02 31.84
CA SER A 494 -4.43 20.43 33.24
C SER A 494 -3.05 20.93 33.68
N LEU A 495 -2.86 22.25 33.74
CA LEU A 495 -1.60 22.85 34.15
C LEU A 495 -1.53 22.99 35.67
N SER A 496 -0.67 22.25 36.37
CA SER A 496 0.03 22.84 37.50
C SER A 496 1.21 23.69 36.97
N PRO A 497 1.58 24.82 37.61
CA PRO A 497 2.69 25.66 37.17
C PRO A 497 4.05 24.93 37.03
N SER A 498 4.22 23.80 37.71
CA SER A 498 5.40 22.93 37.60
C SER A 498 5.42 22.03 36.36
N GLU A 499 4.28 21.81 35.69
CA GLU A 499 4.10 20.92 34.54
C GLU A 499 4.14 21.66 33.19
N GLN A 500 4.44 22.97 33.19
CA GLN A 500 4.58 23.76 31.95
C GLN A 500 5.73 23.27 31.05
N TRP A 501 6.59 22.41 31.59
CA TRP A 501 7.63 21.71 30.88
C TRP A 501 7.22 20.24 30.77
N LEU A 502 6.69 19.85 29.62
CA LEU A 502 6.46 18.44 29.31
C LEU A 502 7.83 17.71 29.24
N PRO A 503 7.94 16.50 29.83
CA PRO A 503 9.16 15.70 29.79
C PRO A 503 9.53 15.18 28.40
#